data_AF-C0G007-F1
#
_entry.id   AF-C0G007-F1
#
_cell.length_a   1.000
_cell.length_b   1.000
_cell.length_c   1.000
_cell.angle_alpha   90.00
_cell.angle_beta   90.00
_cell.angle_gamma   90.00
#
_symmetry.space_group_name_H-M   'P 1'
#
loop_
_entity.id
_entity.type
_entity.pdbx_description
1 polymer ?
#
loop_
_entity_poly.entity_id
_entity_poly.type
_entity_poly.pdbx_seq_one_letter_code
_entity_poly.pdbx_strand_id
1 'polypeptide(L)'
;MSKVVVMDHPLIQHKIGIMRRTDTGSKDFRTLVSEVAMLECYEATRDLKLTDVEIDTPICHATVKELKGKNLQSYLFYVQVLEW
;
A
#
# COMPACT_ATOMS: atom_id res chain seq x y z
N MET A 1 19.85 -16.83 3.94
CA MET A 1 18.38 -16.82 4.05
C MET A 1 17.90 -15.42 3.74
N SER A 2 16.91 -15.29 2.86
CA SER A 2 16.29 -14.01 2.50
C SER A 2 15.74 -13.30 3.75
N LYS A 3 15.76 -11.97 3.74
CA LYS A 3 15.26 -11.13 4.84
C LYS A 3 13.73 -11.22 4.82
N VAL A 4 13.16 -12.19 5.55
CA VAL A 4 11.71 -12.34 5.69
C VAL A 4 11.21 -11.28 6.66
N VAL A 5 10.25 -10.47 6.23
CA VAL A 5 9.54 -9.51 7.08
C VAL A 5 8.17 -10.09 7.38
N VAL A 6 7.88 -10.37 8.64
CA VAL A 6 6.57 -10.84 9.09
C VAL A 6 5.74 -9.62 9.45
N MET A 7 4.62 -9.43 8.76
CA MET A 7 3.69 -8.33 9.03
C MET A 7 2.75 -8.69 10.18
N ASP A 8 3.14 -8.29 11.39
CA ASP A 8 2.36 -8.50 12.62
C ASP A 8 1.38 -7.34 12.84
N HIS A 9 0.32 -7.29 12.04
CA HIS A 9 -0.72 -6.26 12.13
C HIS A 9 -2.10 -6.89 12.44
N PRO A 10 -2.85 -6.39 13.44
CA PRO A 10 -4.11 -7.01 13.88
C PRO A 10 -5.17 -7.09 12.77
N LEU A 11 -5.23 -6.08 11.89
CA LEU A 11 -6.16 -6.09 10.75
C LEU A 11 -5.81 -7.16 9.70
N ILE A 12 -4.52 -7.40 9.44
CA ILE A 12 -4.08 -8.44 8.51
C ILE A 12 -4.43 -9.81 9.08
N GLN A 13 -4.13 -10.05 10.36
CA GLN A 13 -4.48 -11.30 11.03
C GLN A 13 -5.98 -11.58 11.03
N HIS A 14 -6.79 -10.55 11.30
CA HIS A 14 -8.25 -10.66 11.27
C HIS A 14 -8.78 -11.03 9.88
N LYS A 15 -8.34 -10.33 8.83
CA LYS A 15 -8.77 -10.57 7.44
C LYS A 15 -8.31 -11.94 6.93
N ILE A 16 -7.08 -12.35 7.22
CA ILE A 16 -6.57 -13.69 6.92
C ILE A 16 -7.41 -14.76 7.65
N GLY A 17 -7.80 -14.50 8.89
CA GLY A 17 -8.68 -15.38 9.66
C GLY A 17 -10.03 -15.61 8.97
N ILE A 18 -10.62 -14.56 8.38
CA ILE A 18 -11.86 -14.67 7.60
C ILE A 18 -11.61 -15.43 6.30
N MET A 19 -10.58 -15.05 5.53
CA MET A 19 -10.22 -15.70 4.26
C MET A 19 -10.01 -17.22 4.38
N ARG A 20 -9.57 -17.70 5.55
CA ARG A 20 -9.32 -19.13 5.82
C ARG A 20 -10.59 -19.92 6.18
N ARG A 21 -11.73 -19.27 6.38
CA ARG A 21 -12.96 -19.97 6.73
C ARG A 21 -13.57 -20.64 5.49
N THR A 22 -14.09 -21.85 5.67
CA THR A 22 -14.68 -22.67 4.60
C THR A 22 -15.96 -22.09 4.01
N ASP A 23 -16.63 -21.20 4.74
CA ASP A 23 -17.86 -20.51 4.34
C ASP A 23 -17.60 -19.21 3.56
N THR A 24 -16.34 -18.80 3.39
CA THR A 24 -16.01 -17.57 2.66
C THR A 24 -16.21 -17.77 1.16
N GLY A 25 -17.14 -17.01 0.58
CA GLY A 25 -17.41 -17.03 -0.85
C GLY A 25 -16.27 -16.43 -1.69
N SER A 26 -16.17 -16.83 -2.95
CA SER A 26 -15.09 -16.40 -3.86
C SER A 26 -15.04 -14.88 -4.10
N LYS A 27 -16.18 -14.19 -3.95
CA LYS A 27 -16.24 -12.72 -4.04
C LYS A 27 -15.54 -12.08 -2.84
N ASP A 28 -15.97 -12.46 -1.63
CA ASP A 28 -15.45 -11.88 -0.39
C ASP A 28 -13.98 -12.22 -0.21
N PHE A 29 -13.55 -13.42 -0.61
CA PHE A 29 -12.13 -13.79 -0.61
C PHE A 29 -11.29 -12.81 -1.45
N ARG A 30 -11.71 -12.49 -2.68
CA ARG A 30 -10.97 -11.57 -3.55
C ARG A 30 -10.91 -10.16 -2.96
N THR A 31 -12.02 -9.68 -2.41
CA THR A 31 -12.06 -8.38 -1.72
C THR A 31 -11.09 -8.35 -0.54
N LEU A 32 -11.10 -9.39 0.32
CA LEU A 32 -10.21 -9.48 1.47
C LEU A 32 -8.73 -9.56 1.05
N VAL A 33 -8.41 -10.29 -0.03
CA VAL A 33 -7.04 -10.37 -0.57
C VAL A 33 -6.56 -8.99 -1.02
N SER A 34 -7.36 -8.24 -1.76
CA SER A 34 -7.02 -6.88 -2.18
C SER A 34 -6.83 -5.94 -1.00
N GLU A 35 -7.68 -6.03 0.02
CA GLU A 35 -7.53 -5.26 1.25
C GLU A 35 -6.24 -5.60 2.01
N VAL A 36 -5.84 -6.87 2.04
CA VAL A 36 -4.57 -7.30 2.64
C VAL A 36 -3.39 -6.80 1.81
N ALA A 37 -3.42 -6.96 0.49
CA ALA A 37 -2.38 -6.50 -0.43
C ALA A 37 -2.13 -4.99 -0.30
N MET A 38 -3.19 -4.20 -0.11
CA MET A 38 -3.08 -2.76 0.15
C MET A 38 -2.33 -2.44 1.44
N LEU A 39 -2.59 -3.18 2.53
CA LEU A 39 -1.89 -3.01 3.79
C LEU A 39 -0.41 -3.43 3.66
N GLU A 40 -0.14 -4.49 2.91
CA GLU A 40 1.23 -4.93 2.64
C GLU A 40 2.00 -3.90 1.80
N CYS A 41 1.38 -3.32 0.78
CA CYS A 41 1.98 -2.27 -0.03
C CYS A 41 2.29 -1.01 0.80
N TYR A 42 1.41 -0.64 1.73
CA TYR A 42 1.64 0.48 2.63
C TYR A 42 2.92 0.27 3.47
N GLU A 43 3.07 -0.91 4.06
CA GLU A 43 4.28 -1.23 4.83
C GLU A 43 5.53 -1.37 3.94
N ALA A 44 5.40 -1.96 2.74
CA ALA A 44 6.51 -2.14 1.81
C ALA A 44 7.08 -0.80 1.28
N THR A 45 6.26 0.26 1.28
CA THR A 45 6.63 1.57 0.74
C THR A 45 7.16 2.56 1.79
N ARG A 46 7.27 2.13 3.05
CA ARG A 46 7.69 2.96 4.19
C ARG A 46 9.07 3.60 4.01
N ASP A 47 10.00 2.93 3.35
CA ASP A 47 11.40 3.37 3.18
C ASP A 47 11.66 4.08 1.84
N LEU A 48 10.61 4.47 1.11
CA LEU A 48 10.78 5.18 -0.15
C LEU A 48 11.46 6.55 0.05
N LYS A 49 12.40 6.86 -0.84
CA LYS A 49 13.14 8.13 -0.78
C LYS A 49 12.25 9.29 -1.21
N LEU A 50 12.40 10.41 -0.52
CA LEU A 50 11.69 11.66 -0.80
C LEU A 50 12.68 12.76 -1.24
N THR A 51 12.17 13.77 -1.94
CA THR A 51 12.87 15.00 -2.31
C THR A 51 12.04 16.22 -1.95
N ASP A 52 12.71 17.31 -1.58
CA ASP A 52 12.07 18.60 -1.32
C ASP A 52 11.77 19.32 -2.64
N VAL A 53 10.54 19.84 -2.76
CA VAL A 53 10.09 20.63 -3.90
C VAL A 53 9.31 21.82 -3.39
N GLU A 54 9.60 23.00 -3.96
CA GLU A 54 8.85 24.22 -3.69
C GLU A 54 7.57 24.24 -4.53
N ILE A 55 6.42 24.44 -3.86
CA ILE A 55 5.13 24.56 -4.53
C ILE A 55 4.36 25.79 -4.06
N ASP A 56 3.46 26.24 -4.93
CA ASP A 56 2.43 27.22 -4.63
C ASP A 56 1.19 26.52 -4.07
N THR A 57 0.90 26.74 -2.79
CA THR A 57 -0.41 26.37 -2.22
C THR A 57 -1.38 27.54 -2.37
N PRO A 58 -2.70 27.31 -2.28
CA PRO A 58 -3.69 28.40 -2.32
C PRO A 58 -3.50 29.49 -1.25
N ILE A 59 -2.67 29.24 -0.24
CA ILE A 59 -2.43 30.15 0.89
C ILE A 59 -1.03 30.79 0.79
N CYS A 60 0.01 30.01 0.49
CA CYS A 60 1.40 30.49 0.43
C CYS A 60 2.35 29.51 -0.30
N HIS A 61 3.58 29.96 -0.57
CA HIS A 61 4.67 29.09 -0.98
C HIS A 61 5.06 28.15 0.17
N ALA A 62 5.25 26.87 -0.16
CA ALA A 62 5.64 25.85 0.81
C ALA A 62 6.56 24.80 0.19
N THR A 63 7.55 24.36 0.98
CA THR A 63 8.36 23.18 0.70
C THR A 63 7.57 21.93 1.07
N VAL A 64 7.36 21.03 0.09
CA VAL A 64 6.72 19.73 0.30
C VAL A 64 7.64 18.58 -0.07
N LYS A 65 7.31 17.37 0.40
CA LYS A 65 8.02 16.14 0.07
C LYS A 65 7.36 15.44 -1.11
N GLU A 66 8.13 15.16 -2.14
CA GLU A 66 7.71 14.35 -3.30
C GLU A 66 8.50 13.03 -3.37
N LEU A 67 7.90 11.97 -3.91
CA LEU A 67 8.58 10.69 -4.13
C LEU A 67 9.74 10.83 -5.11
N LYS A 68 10.92 10.34 -4.71
CA LYS A 68 12.14 10.41 -5.49
C LYS A 68 12.16 9.31 -6.57
N GLY A 69 11.73 9.66 -7.78
CA GLY A 69 11.92 8.83 -8.99
C GLY A 69 10.64 8.63 -9.80
N LYS A 70 10.62 9.11 -11.05
CA LYS A 70 9.45 9.12 -11.95
C LYS A 70 8.83 7.74 -12.21
N ASN A 71 9.61 6.66 -12.17
CA ASN A 71 9.12 5.33 -12.55
C ASN A 71 8.37 4.62 -11.40
N LEU A 72 8.79 4.79 -10.14
CA LEU A 72 8.19 4.12 -8.98
C LEU A 72 6.77 4.62 -8.69
N GLN A 73 6.54 5.91 -8.91
CA GLN A 73 5.24 6.54 -8.70
C GLN A 73 4.18 6.00 -9.69
N SER A 74 4.59 5.69 -10.93
CA SER A 74 3.71 5.04 -11.91
C SER A 74 3.37 3.60 -11.50
N TYR A 75 4.33 2.81 -11.01
CA TYR A 75 4.08 1.42 -10.60
C TYR A 75 3.18 1.30 -9.37
N LEU A 76 3.30 2.19 -8.39
CA LEU A 76 2.39 2.21 -7.23
C LEU A 76 0.96 2.53 -7.63
N PHE A 77 0.78 3.44 -8.59
CA PHE A 77 -0.52 3.74 -9.16
C PHE A 77 -1.11 2.53 -9.89
N TYR A 78 -0.30 1.77 -10.64
CA TYR A 78 -0.76 0.54 -11.29
C TYR A 78 -1.19 -0.55 -10.30
N VAL A 79 -0.50 -0.72 -9.18
CA VAL A 79 -0.90 -1.71 -8.15
C VAL A 79 -2.24 -1.35 -7.53
N GLN A 80 -2.52 -0.06 -7.28
CA GLN A 80 -3.82 0.39 -6.76
C GLN A 80 -4.95 0.39 -7.81
N VAL A 81 -4.62 0.54 -9.10
CA VAL A 81 -5.60 0.63 -10.20
C VAL A 81 -5.97 -0.74 -10.79
N LEU A 82 -5.06 -1.71 -10.78
CA LEU A 82 -5.31 -3.06 -11.32
C LEU A 82 -6.24 -3.92 -10.44
N GLU A 83 -6.66 -3.43 -9.28
CA GLU A 83 -7.62 -4.11 -8.39
C GLU A 83 -9.09 -3.66 -8.58
N TRP A 84 -9.37 -2.83 -9.61
CA TRP A 84 -10.72 -2.45 -10.04
C TRP A 84 -11.12 -3.08 -11.38
#